data_AF-A0A2S8USZ7-F1
#
_entry.id   AF-A0A2S8USZ7-F1
#
_cell.length_a   1.000
_cell.length_b   1.000
_cell.length_c   1.000
_cell.angle_alpha   90.00
_cell.angle_beta   90.00
_cell.angle_gamma   90.00
#
_symmetry.space_group_name_H-M   'P 1'
#
loop_
_entity.id
_entity.type
_entity.pdbx_description
1 polymer ?
#
loop_
_entity_poly.entity_id
_entity_poly.type
_entity_poly.pdbx_seq_one_letter_code
_entity_poly.pdbx_strand_id
1 'polypeptide(L)'
;MSLCRLARKNIQTFAAKRLKQFMWIAMNTMICFFMISFRFNEAVISKVGYTPIFVKWFYAMFLFVVFVCIFITYKMTTSLLQVRREEFKSYEVVKMTRKEMLCLLCQEQLLIYGGAFVFGLIHGMLFLKLFIIIFMKAVGIQGVTNAPITTYAIMVTAVVMITVIIISMWQCCRFTQRLKGEKSYETRRKA
;
A
#
# COMPACT_ATOMS: atom_id res chain seq x y z
N MET A 1 -25.76 -12.84 -8.76
CA MET A 1 -25.23 -11.46 -8.53
C MET A 1 -23.77 -11.46 -8.97
N SER A 2 -23.29 -10.49 -9.75
CA SER A 2 -21.88 -10.52 -10.21
C SER A 2 -20.90 -10.19 -9.07
N LEU A 3 -19.73 -10.83 -9.06
CA LEU A 3 -18.67 -10.60 -8.05
C LEU A 3 -18.30 -9.12 -7.94
N CYS A 4 -18.28 -8.40 -9.07
CA CYS A 4 -17.96 -6.98 -9.11
C CYS A 4 -19.02 -6.10 -8.40
N ARG A 5 -20.31 -6.44 -8.51
CA ARG A 5 -21.38 -5.74 -7.75
C ARG A 5 -21.27 -6.01 -6.25
N LEU A 6 -20.87 -7.22 -5.86
CA LEU A 6 -20.65 -7.57 -4.46
C LEU A 6 -19.43 -6.83 -3.89
N ALA A 7 -18.32 -6.77 -4.64
CA ALA A 7 -17.12 -6.02 -4.26
C ALA A 7 -17.44 -4.53 -4.04
N ARG A 8 -18.21 -3.91 -4.96
CA ARG A 8 -18.64 -2.52 -4.82
C ARG A 8 -19.48 -2.31 -3.56
N LYS A 9 -20.47 -3.18 -3.32
CA LYS A 9 -21.34 -3.09 -2.13
C LYS A 9 -20.52 -3.21 -0.84
N ASN A 10 -19.57 -4.15 -0.78
CA ASN A 10 -18.69 -4.31 0.37
C ASN A 10 -17.78 -3.11 0.62
N ILE A 11 -17.21 -2.53 -0.44
CA ILE A 11 -16.41 -1.31 -0.33
C ILE A 11 -17.27 -0.18 0.26
N GLN A 12 -18.54 -0.05 -0.13
CA GLN A 12 -19.46 0.93 0.45
C GLN A 12 -19.78 0.63 1.91
N THR A 13 -20.07 -0.63 2.27
CA THR A 13 -20.36 -1.03 3.65
C THR A 13 -19.18 -0.77 4.60
N PHE A 14 -17.94 -0.98 4.14
CA PHE A 14 -16.73 -0.73 4.92
C PHE A 14 -15.98 0.53 4.49
N ALA A 15 -16.69 1.52 3.93
CA ALA A 15 -16.11 2.69 3.27
C ALA A 15 -15.12 3.43 4.17
N ALA A 16 -15.43 3.67 5.44
CA ALA A 16 -14.53 4.37 6.35
C ALA A 16 -13.18 3.64 6.55
N LYS A 17 -13.19 2.31 6.70
CA LYS A 17 -11.96 1.52 6.84
C LYS A 17 -11.20 1.44 5.52
N ARG A 18 -11.91 1.28 4.40
CA ARG A 18 -11.33 1.25 3.05
C ARG A 18 -10.72 2.60 2.66
N LEU A 19 -11.36 3.71 3.01
CA LEU A 19 -10.86 5.06 2.80
C LEU A 19 -9.59 5.30 3.62
N LYS A 20 -9.54 4.87 4.89
CA LYS A 20 -8.31 4.93 5.70
C LYS A 20 -7.16 4.16 5.03
N GLN A 21 -7.41 2.96 4.52
CA GLN A 21 -6.42 2.19 3.76
C GLN A 21 -5.99 2.91 2.48
N PHE A 22 -6.95 3.46 1.73
CA PHE A 22 -6.69 4.22 0.50
C PHE A 22 -5.77 5.41 0.79
N MET A 23 -6.12 6.25 1.77
CA MET A 23 -5.33 7.42 2.15
C MET A 23 -3.93 7.03 2.64
N TRP A 24 -3.83 5.97 3.44
CA TRP A 24 -2.54 5.45 3.91
C TRP A 24 -1.64 5.04 2.73
N ILE A 25 -2.15 4.24 1.79
CA ILE A 25 -1.40 3.76 0.63
C ILE A 25 -1.04 4.91 -0.33
N ALA A 26 -1.96 5.84 -0.58
CA ALA A 26 -1.72 7.00 -1.42
C ALA A 26 -0.61 7.89 -0.84
N MET A 27 -0.67 8.19 0.46
CA MET A 27 0.32 9.01 1.14
C MET A 27 1.70 8.33 1.16
N ASN A 28 1.76 7.01 1.44
CA ASN A 28 3.02 6.28 1.39
C ASN A 28 3.60 6.22 -0.03
N THR A 29 2.74 6.10 -1.05
CA THR A 29 3.19 6.15 -2.46
C THR A 29 3.83 7.51 -2.76
N MET A 30 3.20 8.61 -2.35
CA MET A 30 3.76 9.96 -2.49
C MET A 30 5.11 10.09 -1.79
N ILE A 31 5.20 9.67 -0.53
CA ILE A 31 6.44 9.76 0.26
C ILE A 31 7.55 8.92 -0.37
N CYS A 32 7.26 7.68 -0.78
CA CYS A 32 8.25 6.82 -1.46
C CYS A 32 8.75 7.49 -2.74
N PHE A 33 7.83 8.03 -3.56
CA PHE A 33 8.17 8.73 -4.79
C PHE A 33 9.03 9.97 -4.53
N PHE A 34 8.71 10.77 -3.52
CA PHE A 34 9.50 11.92 -3.12
C PHE A 34 10.91 11.52 -2.68
N MET A 35 11.04 10.51 -1.82
CA MET A 35 12.34 10.08 -1.33
C MET A 35 13.22 9.57 -2.47
N ILE A 36 12.68 8.76 -3.38
CA ILE A 36 13.45 8.27 -4.52
C ILE A 36 13.81 9.43 -5.45
N SER A 37 12.86 10.30 -5.80
CA SER A 37 13.12 11.45 -6.67
C SER A 37 14.16 12.40 -6.09
N PHE A 38 14.15 12.61 -4.77
CA PHE A 38 15.14 13.42 -4.07
C PHE A 38 16.54 12.78 -4.15
N ARG A 39 16.63 11.47 -3.91
CA ARG A 39 17.91 10.75 -3.91
C ARG A 39 18.63 10.79 -5.26
N PHE A 40 17.88 10.76 -6.37
CA PHE A 40 18.44 10.71 -7.74
C PHE A 40 18.49 12.08 -8.41
N ASN A 41 18.27 13.16 -7.68
CA ASN A 41 18.33 14.51 -8.23
C ASN A 41 19.77 15.03 -8.24
N GLU A 42 20.36 15.17 -9.43
CA GLU A 42 21.73 15.67 -9.61
C GLU A 42 21.96 17.07 -9.02
N ALA A 43 20.95 17.95 -9.07
CA ALA A 43 21.03 19.29 -8.47
C ALA A 43 21.10 19.23 -6.93
N VAL A 44 20.46 18.24 -6.32
CA VAL A 44 20.57 17.97 -4.87
C VAL A 44 21.95 17.42 -4.55
N ILE A 45 22.35 16.37 -5.28
CA ILE A 45 23.61 15.65 -5.07
C ILE A 45 24.83 16.60 -5.18
N SER A 46 24.86 17.45 -6.22
CA SER A 46 25.94 18.40 -6.44
C SER A 46 26.06 19.46 -5.32
N LYS A 47 24.95 19.83 -4.68
CA LYS A 47 24.91 20.85 -3.61
C LYS A 47 25.16 20.30 -2.22
N VAL A 48 24.70 19.08 -1.92
CA VAL A 48 24.95 18.41 -0.63
C VAL A 48 26.43 18.00 -0.51
N GLY A 49 27.13 17.90 -1.65
CA GLY A 49 28.37 17.15 -1.75
C GLY A 49 28.07 15.66 -1.55
N TYR A 50 28.80 14.77 -2.20
CA TYR A 50 28.69 13.33 -1.94
C TYR A 50 29.26 12.98 -0.55
N THR A 51 28.69 13.50 0.54
CA THR A 51 29.02 13.05 1.87
C THR A 51 28.44 11.64 2.04
N PRO A 52 29.29 10.60 2.18
CA PRO A 52 28.82 9.22 2.25
C PRO A 52 27.89 8.97 3.44
N ILE A 53 27.96 9.81 4.47
CA ILE A 53 27.08 9.78 5.64
C ILE A 53 25.65 10.15 5.27
N PHE A 54 25.43 11.24 4.52
CA PHE A 54 24.10 11.70 4.13
C PHE A 54 23.37 10.67 3.26
N VAL A 55 24.08 10.11 2.25
CA VAL A 55 23.51 9.09 1.36
C VAL A 55 23.11 7.83 2.12
N LYS A 56 23.96 7.36 3.06
CA LYS A 56 23.67 6.19 3.90
C LYS A 56 22.46 6.44 4.81
N TRP A 57 22.42 7.59 5.48
CA TRP A 57 21.30 7.97 6.34
C TRP A 57 19.98 8.06 5.58
N PHE A 58 19.99 8.71 4.42
CA PHE A 58 18.79 8.86 3.60
C PHE A 58 18.28 7.51 3.09
N TYR A 59 19.18 6.59 2.73
CA TYR A 59 18.81 5.23 2.36
C TYR A 59 18.20 4.44 3.52
N ALA A 60 18.77 4.55 4.73
CA ALA A 60 18.20 3.93 5.92
C ALA A 60 16.79 4.45 6.22
N MET A 61 16.58 5.77 6.11
CA MET A 61 15.25 6.39 6.25
C MET A 61 14.26 5.87 5.21
N PHE A 62 14.69 5.69 3.95
CA PHE A 62 13.85 5.13 2.91
C PHE A 62 13.42 3.68 3.24
N LEU A 63 14.36 2.84 3.65
CA LEU A 63 14.06 1.47 4.06
C LEU A 63 13.11 1.43 5.27
N PHE A 64 13.30 2.34 6.23
CA PHE A 64 12.42 2.47 7.38
C PHE A 64 10.99 2.83 6.97
N VAL A 65 10.80 3.80 6.06
CA VAL A 65 9.47 4.15 5.54
C VAL A 65 8.81 2.96 4.83
N VAL A 66 9.56 2.23 4.00
CA VAL A 66 9.04 1.01 3.34
C VAL A 66 8.61 -0.04 4.37
N PHE A 67 9.42 -0.27 5.40
CA PHE A 67 9.10 -1.20 6.48
C PHE A 67 7.82 -0.80 7.23
N VAL A 68 7.70 0.47 7.61
CA VAL A 68 6.51 1.03 8.27
C VAL A 68 5.28 0.90 7.37
N CYS A 69 5.41 1.20 6.07
CA CYS A 69 4.36 1.04 5.08
C CYS A 69 3.84 -0.41 5.05
N ILE A 70 4.75 -1.40 4.96
CA ILE A 70 4.40 -2.82 4.96
C ILE A 70 3.72 -3.21 6.28
N PHE A 71 4.29 -2.85 7.43
CA PHE A 71 3.79 -3.23 8.74
C PHE A 71 2.38 -2.67 9.01
N ILE A 72 2.16 -1.38 8.75
CA ILE A 72 0.85 -0.75 8.97
C ILE A 72 -0.18 -1.30 7.98
N THR A 73 0.19 -1.49 6.71
CA THR A 73 -0.69 -2.11 5.72
C THR A 73 -1.10 -3.53 6.14
N TYR A 74 -0.15 -4.30 6.66
CA TYR A 74 -0.40 -5.63 7.20
C TYR A 74 -1.42 -5.58 8.35
N LYS A 75 -1.24 -4.68 9.31
CA LYS A 75 -2.15 -4.49 10.46
C LYS A 75 -3.55 -4.06 10.01
N MET A 76 -3.65 -3.08 9.11
CA MET A 76 -4.93 -2.60 8.58
C MET A 76 -5.68 -3.70 7.83
N THR A 77 -5.00 -4.45 6.97
CA THR A 77 -5.61 -5.57 6.22
C THR A 77 -6.11 -6.65 7.17
N THR A 78 -5.30 -7.02 8.16
CA THR A 78 -5.70 -8.01 9.18
C THR A 78 -6.93 -7.54 9.96
N SER A 79 -6.96 -6.28 10.39
CA SER A 79 -8.11 -5.70 11.11
C SER A 79 -9.39 -5.73 10.26
N LEU A 80 -9.29 -5.41 8.96
CA LEU A 80 -10.43 -5.48 8.06
C LEU A 80 -10.96 -6.91 7.92
N LEU A 81 -10.07 -7.87 7.71
CA LEU A 81 -10.45 -9.28 7.56
C LEU A 81 -11.09 -9.84 8.86
N GLN A 82 -10.59 -9.44 10.03
CA GLN A 82 -11.16 -9.83 11.31
C GLN A 82 -12.58 -9.33 11.51
N VAL A 83 -12.86 -8.05 11.19
CA VAL A 83 -14.22 -7.50 11.29
C VAL A 83 -15.20 -8.20 10.36
N ARG A 84 -14.71 -8.71 9.23
CA ARG A 84 -15.52 -9.40 8.22
C ARG A 84 -15.58 -10.91 8.40
N ARG A 85 -15.01 -11.45 9.48
CA ARG A 85 -14.92 -12.90 9.69
C ARG A 85 -16.28 -13.58 9.71
N GLU A 86 -17.25 -13.00 10.41
CA GLU A 86 -18.61 -13.56 10.51
C GLU A 86 -19.38 -13.47 9.18
N GLU A 87 -19.16 -12.41 8.39
CA GLU A 87 -19.68 -12.27 7.02
C GLU A 87 -19.19 -13.42 6.12
N PHE A 88 -17.89 -13.71 6.15
CA PHE A 88 -17.30 -14.79 5.34
C PHE A 88 -17.72 -16.18 5.81
N LYS A 89 -17.91 -16.41 7.11
CA LYS A 89 -18.50 -17.67 7.62
C LYS A 89 -19.91 -17.88 7.06
N SER A 90 -20.74 -16.83 7.01
CA SER A 90 -22.08 -16.89 6.43
C SER A 90 -22.03 -17.22 4.93
N TYR A 91 -21.13 -16.61 4.16
CA TYR A 91 -20.95 -16.94 2.73
C TYR A 91 -20.59 -18.40 2.49
N GLU A 92 -19.85 -19.03 3.40
CA GLU A 92 -19.52 -20.44 3.31
C GLU A 92 -20.75 -21.34 3.57
N VAL A 93 -21.66 -20.93 4.45
CA VAL A 93 -22.95 -21.60 4.67
C VAL A 93 -23.82 -21.54 3.41
N VAL A 94 -23.76 -20.42 2.68
CA VAL A 94 -24.47 -20.21 1.41
C VAL A 94 -23.72 -20.85 0.21
N LYS A 95 -22.77 -21.77 0.46
CA LYS A 95 -22.00 -22.53 -0.54
C LYS A 95 -21.15 -21.69 -1.50
N MET A 96 -20.78 -20.45 -1.15
CA MET A 96 -19.81 -19.69 -1.93
C MET A 96 -18.46 -20.42 -1.89
N THR A 97 -17.84 -20.63 -3.05
CA THR A 97 -16.58 -21.36 -3.12
C THR A 97 -15.41 -20.52 -2.60
N ARG A 98 -14.38 -21.18 -2.08
CA ARG A 98 -13.13 -20.52 -1.65
C ARG A 98 -12.53 -19.64 -2.74
N LYS A 99 -12.57 -20.11 -3.99
CA LYS A 99 -12.03 -19.37 -5.14
C LYS A 99 -12.79 -18.06 -5.36
N GLU A 100 -14.12 -18.09 -5.23
CA GLU A 100 -14.95 -16.89 -5.34
C GLU A 100 -14.71 -15.91 -4.18
N MET A 101 -14.59 -16.39 -2.95
CA MET A 101 -14.27 -15.53 -1.79
C MET A 101 -12.91 -14.84 -1.95
N LEU A 102 -11.91 -15.60 -2.41
CA LEU A 102 -10.58 -15.06 -2.66
C LEU A 102 -10.59 -14.06 -3.83
N CYS A 103 -11.29 -14.38 -4.92
CA CYS A 103 -11.44 -13.49 -6.07
C CYS A 103 -12.09 -12.17 -5.66
N LEU A 104 -13.15 -12.22 -4.84
CA LEU A 104 -13.80 -11.04 -4.28
C LEU A 104 -12.82 -10.18 -3.47
N LEU A 105 -12.09 -10.78 -2.53
CA LEU A 105 -11.11 -10.08 -1.71
C LEU A 105 -9.97 -9.47 -2.54
N CYS A 106 -9.43 -10.23 -3.51
CA CYS A 106 -8.38 -9.75 -4.41
C CYS A 106 -8.86 -8.58 -5.28
N GLN A 107 -10.08 -8.64 -5.81
CA GLN A 107 -10.69 -7.54 -6.56
C GLN A 107 -10.82 -6.28 -5.68
N GLU A 108 -11.31 -6.43 -4.45
CA GLU A 108 -11.41 -5.30 -3.53
C GLU A 108 -10.04 -4.69 -3.19
N GLN A 109 -9.01 -5.51 -2.93
CA GLN A 109 -7.66 -4.99 -2.65
C GLN A 109 -7.04 -4.31 -3.86
N LEU A 110 -7.17 -4.89 -5.06
CA LEU A 110 -6.64 -4.30 -6.29
C LEU A 110 -7.29 -2.96 -6.59
N LEU A 111 -8.60 -2.83 -6.43
CA LEU A 111 -9.30 -1.58 -6.68
C LEU A 111 -8.86 -0.48 -5.70
N ILE A 112 -8.77 -0.79 -4.41
CA ILE A 112 -8.39 0.19 -3.39
C ILE A 112 -6.91 0.54 -3.48
N TYR A 113 -6.02 -0.44 -3.56
CA TYR A 113 -4.57 -0.19 -3.51
C TYR A 113 -4.04 0.27 -4.87
N GLY A 114 -4.56 -0.28 -5.97
CA GLY A 114 -4.25 0.18 -7.32
C GLY A 114 -4.73 1.61 -7.55
N GLY A 115 -5.96 1.94 -7.14
CA GLY A 115 -6.46 3.32 -7.19
C GLY A 115 -5.62 4.27 -6.33
N ALA A 116 -5.26 3.87 -5.11
CA ALA A 116 -4.43 4.67 -4.22
C ALA A 116 -3.01 4.87 -4.75
N PHE A 117 -2.42 3.86 -5.39
CA PHE A 117 -1.12 3.96 -6.05
C PHE A 117 -1.14 4.98 -7.18
N VAL A 118 -2.11 4.90 -8.09
CA VAL A 118 -2.25 5.86 -9.20
C VAL A 118 -2.49 7.27 -8.66
N PHE A 119 -3.40 7.42 -7.69
CA PHE A 119 -3.68 8.71 -7.06
C PHE A 119 -2.43 9.29 -6.38
N GLY A 120 -1.72 8.48 -5.60
CA GLY A 120 -0.50 8.87 -4.92
C GLY A 120 0.64 9.23 -5.87
N LEU A 121 0.79 8.53 -7.00
CA LEU A 121 1.78 8.91 -8.01
C LEU A 121 1.43 10.24 -8.69
N ILE A 122 0.17 10.46 -9.07
CA ILE A 122 -0.26 11.72 -9.70
C ILE A 122 0.00 12.89 -8.76
N HIS A 123 -0.40 12.77 -7.49
CA HIS A 123 -0.17 13.83 -6.50
C HIS A 123 1.31 13.95 -6.13
N GLY A 124 2.06 12.85 -6.11
CA GLY A 124 3.50 12.87 -5.94
C GLY A 124 4.19 13.65 -7.05
N MET A 125 3.85 13.42 -8.31
CA MET A 125 4.39 14.20 -9.42
C MET A 125 4.02 15.69 -9.32
N LEU A 126 2.77 16.00 -8.94
CA LEU A 126 2.29 17.37 -8.77
C LEU A 126 3.05 18.12 -7.67
N PHE A 127 3.28 17.49 -6.52
CA PHE A 127 3.86 18.12 -5.33
C PHE A 127 5.39 17.95 -5.21
N LEU A 128 6.04 17.25 -6.14
CA LEU A 128 7.47 16.94 -6.07
C LEU A 128 8.34 18.19 -5.91
N LYS A 129 8.09 19.22 -6.72
CA LYS A 129 8.85 20.47 -6.69
C LYS A 129 8.72 21.16 -5.33
N LEU A 130 7.52 21.22 -4.78
CA LEU A 130 7.26 21.79 -3.46
C LEU A 130 7.99 21.01 -2.37
N PHE A 131 7.94 19.68 -2.42
CA PHE A 131 8.67 18.83 -1.49
C PHE A 131 10.18 19.11 -1.51
N ILE A 132 10.80 19.14 -2.70
CA ILE A 132 12.25 19.36 -2.82
C ILE A 132 12.65 20.73 -2.27
N ILE A 133 11.91 21.79 -2.61
CA ILE A 133 12.21 23.15 -2.12
C ILE A 133 12.10 23.22 -0.59
N ILE A 134 11.01 22.68 -0.01
CA ILE A 134 10.80 22.67 1.44
C ILE A 134 11.89 21.87 2.13
N PHE A 135 12.20 20.67 1.63
CA PHE A 135 13.20 19.80 2.23
C PHE A 135 14.61 20.40 2.17
N MET A 136 15.01 20.94 1.01
CA MET A 136 16.33 21.58 0.86
C MET A 136 16.47 22.80 1.77
N LYS A 137 15.41 23.61 1.89
CA LYS A 137 15.38 24.72 2.84
C LYS A 137 15.49 24.24 4.29
N ALA A 138 14.85 23.14 4.65
CA ALA A 138 14.93 22.55 5.99
C ALA A 138 16.33 22.01 6.32
N VAL A 139 17.06 21.50 5.33
CA VAL A 139 18.46 21.04 5.48
C VAL A 139 19.47 22.20 5.40
N GLY A 140 19.02 23.43 5.12
CA GLY A 140 19.87 24.62 5.07
C GLY A 140 20.57 24.83 3.72
N ILE A 141 20.16 24.12 2.66
CA ILE A 141 20.76 24.22 1.32
C ILE A 141 19.87 25.09 0.44
N GLN A 142 20.43 26.17 -0.11
CA GLN A 142 19.72 27.12 -0.95
C GLN A 142 20.00 26.90 -2.45
N GLY A 143 19.06 27.34 -3.30
CA GLY A 143 19.24 27.40 -4.76
C GLY A 143 18.92 26.12 -5.53
N VAL A 144 18.33 25.10 -4.92
CA VAL A 144 17.84 23.91 -5.64
C VAL A 144 16.37 24.08 -6.00
N THR A 145 16.11 24.38 -7.27
CA THR A 145 14.75 24.57 -7.84
C THR A 145 14.37 23.49 -8.85
N ASN A 146 15.36 22.73 -9.33
CA ASN A 146 15.15 21.64 -10.29
C ASN A 146 14.62 20.41 -9.57
N ALA A 147 13.49 19.89 -10.09
CA ALA A 147 12.79 18.73 -9.55
C ALA A 147 12.37 17.81 -10.71
N PRO A 148 13.33 17.18 -11.42
CA PRO A 148 13.00 16.35 -12.56
C PRO A 148 12.19 15.13 -12.11
N ILE A 149 11.07 14.90 -12.79
CA ILE A 149 10.31 13.65 -12.67
C ILE A 149 11.07 12.60 -13.49
N THR A 150 11.60 11.57 -12.82
CA THR A 150 12.38 10.52 -13.49
C THR A 150 11.57 9.24 -13.61
N THR A 151 11.68 8.57 -14.77
CA THR A 151 11.08 7.24 -14.98
C THR A 151 11.61 6.23 -13.96
N TYR A 152 12.87 6.37 -13.57
CA TYR A 152 13.47 5.54 -12.53
C TYR A 152 12.72 5.66 -11.19
N ALA A 153 12.40 6.88 -10.74
CA ALA A 153 11.66 7.06 -9.49
C ALA A 153 10.27 6.42 -9.55
N ILE A 154 9.57 6.57 -10.68
CA ILE A 154 8.27 5.92 -10.91
C ILE A 154 8.39 4.39 -10.82
N MET A 155 9.39 3.80 -11.48
CA MET A 155 9.59 2.34 -11.48
C MET A 155 9.89 1.80 -10.08
N VAL A 156 10.81 2.44 -9.34
CA VAL A 156 11.15 1.96 -7.98
C VAL A 156 9.96 2.12 -7.03
N THR A 157 9.22 3.23 -7.11
CA THR A 157 7.96 3.36 -6.34
C THR A 157 6.96 2.27 -6.72
N ALA A 158 6.80 1.98 -8.01
CA ALA A 158 5.89 0.92 -8.47
C ALA A 158 6.29 -0.45 -7.90
N VAL A 159 7.58 -0.81 -7.92
CA VAL A 159 8.07 -2.08 -7.36
C VAL A 159 7.76 -2.20 -5.86
N VAL A 160 7.99 -1.13 -5.09
CA VAL A 160 7.65 -1.09 -3.66
C VAL A 160 6.16 -1.28 -3.45
N MET A 161 5.32 -0.57 -4.20
CA MET A 161 3.87 -0.66 -4.02
C MET A 161 3.28 -1.98 -4.50
N ILE A 162 3.82 -2.58 -5.57
CA ILE A 162 3.48 -3.94 -6.00
C ILE A 162 3.80 -4.95 -4.89
N THR A 163 4.95 -4.82 -4.24
CA THR A 163 5.33 -5.68 -3.11
C THR A 163 4.30 -5.58 -1.97
N VAL A 164 3.86 -4.36 -1.64
CA VAL A 164 2.81 -4.13 -0.63
C VAL A 164 1.48 -4.78 -1.03
N ILE A 165 1.08 -4.69 -2.31
CA ILE A 165 -0.14 -5.32 -2.84
C ILE A 165 -0.04 -6.85 -2.74
N ILE A 166 1.09 -7.44 -3.14
CA ILE A 166 1.32 -8.88 -3.07
C ILE A 166 1.21 -9.38 -1.63
N ILE A 167 1.82 -8.66 -0.67
CA ILE A 167 1.73 -9.01 0.75
C ILE A 167 0.27 -8.97 1.22
N SER A 168 -0.50 -7.95 0.86
CA SER A 168 -1.93 -7.85 1.21
C SER A 168 -2.76 -8.99 0.61
N MET A 169 -2.52 -9.35 -0.66
CA MET A 169 -3.15 -10.49 -1.30
C MET A 169 -2.82 -11.81 -0.59
N TRP A 170 -1.56 -12.00 -0.20
CA TRP A 170 -1.14 -13.18 0.53
C TRP A 170 -1.85 -13.29 1.89
N GLN A 171 -2.10 -12.17 2.58
CA GLN A 171 -2.92 -12.14 3.80
C GLN A 171 -4.36 -12.60 3.54
N CYS A 172 -4.97 -12.16 2.43
CA CYS A 172 -6.30 -12.62 2.03
C CYS A 172 -6.32 -14.14 1.79
N CYS A 173 -5.33 -14.68 1.07
CA CYS A 173 -5.18 -16.12 0.86
C CYS A 173 -5.11 -16.90 2.19
N ARG A 174 -4.25 -16.45 3.10
CA ARG A 174 -4.04 -17.07 4.42
C ARG A 174 -5.31 -17.03 5.27
N PHE A 175 -6.04 -15.91 5.23
CA PHE A 175 -7.28 -15.74 5.96
C PHE A 175 -8.35 -16.74 5.49
N THR A 176 -8.57 -16.86 4.18
CA THR A 176 -9.55 -17.82 3.65
C THR A 176 -9.16 -19.28 3.94
N GLN A 177 -7.86 -19.60 4.00
CA GLN A 177 -7.38 -20.93 4.42
C GLN A 177 -7.72 -21.23 5.89
N ARG A 178 -7.54 -20.26 6.78
CA ARG A 178 -7.81 -20.41 8.21
C ARG A 178 -9.30 -20.68 8.49
N LEU A 179 -10.20 -19.97 7.80
CA LEU A 179 -11.65 -20.17 7.92
C LEU A 179 -12.06 -21.62 7.63
N LYS A 180 -11.53 -22.21 6.55
CA LYS A 180 -11.80 -23.60 6.19
C LYS A 180 -11.32 -24.59 7.26
N GLY A 181 -10.14 -24.34 7.83
CA GLY A 181 -9.56 -25.18 8.88
C GLY A 181 -10.43 -25.23 10.13
N GLU A 182 -10.93 -24.08 10.58
CA GLU A 182 -11.81 -23.98 11.76
C GLU A 182 -13.12 -24.74 11.56
N LYS A 183 -13.76 -24.61 10.39
CA LYS A 183 -15.00 -25.34 10.11
C LYS A 183 -14.79 -26.85 10.08
N SER A 184 -13.71 -27.33 9.45
CA SER A 184 -13.39 -28.76 9.42
C SER A 184 -13.25 -29.34 10.83
N TYR A 185 -12.75 -28.55 11.78
CA TYR A 185 -12.64 -28.92 13.18
C TYR A 185 -14.01 -28.94 13.88
N GLU A 186 -14.85 -27.92 13.67
CA GLU A 186 -16.20 -27.89 14.23
C GLU A 186 -17.09 -29.03 13.72
N THR A 187 -17.01 -29.38 12.44
CA THR A 187 -17.74 -30.53 11.88
C THR A 187 -17.28 -31.84 12.50
N ARG A 188 -15.98 -32.03 12.69
CA ARG A 188 -15.43 -33.26 13.31
C ARG A 188 -15.76 -33.36 14.80
N ARG A 189 -15.98 -32.25 15.51
CA ARG A 189 -16.40 -32.24 16.92
C ARG A 189 -17.89 -32.57 17.11
N LYS A 190 -18.72 -32.37 16.09
CA LYS A 190 -20.17 -32.61 16.11
C LYS A 190 -20.59 -33.98 15.57
N ALA A 191 -19.66 -34.74 14.99
CA ALA A 191 -19.84 -36.11 14.51
C ALA A 191 -19.28 -37.08 15.54
#